data_AF-A0A246K4J0-F1
#
_entry.id   AF-A0A246K4J0-F1
#
_cell.length_a   1.000
_cell.length_b   1.000
_cell.length_c   1.000
_cell.angle_alpha   90.00
_cell.angle_beta   90.00
_cell.angle_gamma   90.00
#
_symmetry.space_group_name_H-M   'P 1'
#
loop_
_entity.id
_entity.type
_entity.pdbx_description
1 polymer ?
#
loop_
_entity_poly.entity_id
_entity_poly.type
_entity_poly.pdbx_seq_one_letter_code
_entity_poly.pdbx_strand_id
1 'polypeptide(L)' 'MVRVGDERIDDEEIRALIRQDRKIDAIKLVRERTGLGLAEAKDAVEALEQTMR' A
#
# COMPACT_ATOMS: atom_id res chain seq x y z
N MET A 1 -25.36 -8.46 -4.69
CA MET A 1 -24.07 -7.84 -5.02
C MET A 1 -23.79 -6.77 -3.97
N VAL A 2 -23.56 -7.20 -2.72
CA VAL A 2 -23.39 -6.30 -1.58
C VAL A 2 -21.90 -6.25 -1.27
N ARG A 3 -21.35 -5.07 -1.59
CA ARG A 3 -20.24 -4.36 -0.94
C ARG A 3 -19.11 -5.21 -0.38
N VAL A 4 -17.97 -5.11 -1.07
CA VAL A 4 -16.61 -5.39 -0.62
C VAL A 4 -16.52 -5.11 0.88
N GLY A 5 -16.47 -6.18 1.65
CA GLY A 5 -16.11 -6.12 3.07
C GLY A 5 -14.60 -6.02 3.14
N ASP A 6 -14.08 -4.87 3.54
CA ASP A 6 -13.36 -4.72 4.80
C ASP A 6 -12.98 -3.25 4.95
N GLU A 7 -13.38 -2.65 6.06
CA GLU A 7 -13.03 -1.30 6.48
C GLU A 7 -11.55 -1.26 6.94
N ARG A 8 -10.63 -1.42 5.98
CA ARG A 8 -9.19 -1.13 6.10
C ARG A 8 -8.77 -0.38 4.84
N ILE A 9 -9.10 0.92 4.81
CA ILE A 9 -8.99 1.80 3.64
C ILE A 9 -7.55 1.97 3.14
N ASP A 10 -6.53 1.48 3.82
CA ASP A 10 -5.15 1.74 3.44
C ASP A 10 -4.51 0.59 2.65
N ASP A 11 -4.90 -0.67 2.85
CA ASP A 11 -4.23 -1.80 2.21
C ASP A 11 -4.56 -2.00 0.72
N GLU A 12 -5.82 -1.87 0.30
CA GLU A 12 -6.23 -2.32 -1.04
C GLU A 12 -5.69 -1.42 -2.17
N GLU A 13 -5.68 -0.10 -1.97
CA GLU A 13 -5.18 0.85 -2.96
C GLU A 13 -3.65 0.78 -3.09
N ILE A 14 -2.94 0.63 -1.96
CA ILE A 14 -1.49 0.38 -1.94
C ILE A 14 -1.18 -0.92 -2.68
N ARG A 15 -1.90 -2.01 -2.38
CA ARG A 15 -1.76 -3.31 -3.06
C ARG A 15 -2.05 -3.21 -4.55
N ALA A 16 -3.06 -2.43 -4.95
CA ALA A 16 -3.38 -2.21 -6.35
C ALA A 16 -2.26 -1.45 -7.09
N LEU A 17 -1.65 -0.46 -6.44
CA LEU A 17 -0.49 0.27 -6.97
C LEU A 17 0.74 -0.63 -7.10
N ILE A 18 1.01 -1.49 -6.10
CA ILE A 18 2.10 -2.48 -6.14
C ILE A 18 1.91 -3.43 -7.32
N ARG A 19 0.70 -4.00 -7.52
CA ARG A 19 0.42 -4.89 -8.67
C ARG A 19 0.56 -4.21 -10.03
N GLN A 20 0.41 -2.89 -10.08
CA GLN A 20 0.60 -2.09 -11.29
C GLN A 20 2.06 -1.67 -11.51
N ASP A 21 3.00 -2.19 -10.71
CA ASP A 21 4.42 -1.79 -10.70
C ASP A 21 4.63 -0.31 -10.29
N ARG A 22 3.60 0.32 -9.71
CA ARG A 22 3.60 1.74 -9.29
C ARG A 22 4.07 1.91 -7.84
N LYS A 23 5.25 1.35 -7.52
CA LYS A 23 5.82 1.43 -6.15
C LYS A 23 5.96 2.84 -5.61
N ILE A 24 6.36 3.80 -6.44
CA ILE A 24 6.57 5.19 -5.99
C ILE A 24 5.26 5.80 -5.49
N ASP A 25 4.16 5.56 -6.20
CA ASP A 25 2.84 6.05 -5.78
C ASP A 25 2.36 5.33 -4.52
N ALA A 26 2.60 4.02 -4.41
CA ALA A 26 2.31 3.26 -3.19
C ALA A 26 3.07 3.83 -1.97
N ILE A 27 4.37 4.15 -2.14
CA ILE A 27 5.20 4.73 -1.07
C ILE A 27 4.69 6.12 -0.68
N LYS A 28 4.34 6.97 -1.65
CA LYS A 28 3.74 8.28 -1.35
C LYS A 28 2.45 8.14 -0.56
N LEU A 29 1.56 7.25 -1.00
CA LEU A 29 0.28 7.00 -0.34
C LEU A 29 0.49 6.50 1.10
N VAL A 30 1.40 5.55 1.32
CA VAL A 30 1.78 5.10 2.67
C VAL A 30 2.23 6.28 3.51
N ARG A 31 3.15 7.12 3.02
CA ARG A 31 3.65 8.28 3.77
C ARG A 31 2.55 9.28 4.12
N GLU A 32 1.66 9.58 3.19
CA GLU A 32 0.58 10.54 3.40
C GLU A 32 -0.46 10.01 4.42
N ARG A 33 -0.70 8.69 4.43
CA ARG A 33 -1.68 8.06 5.31
C ARG A 33 -1.16 7.78 6.71
N THR A 34 0.09 7.32 6.82
CA THR A 34 0.69 6.87 8.08
C THR A 34 1.60 7.92 8.72
N GLY A 35 2.02 8.94 7.96
CA GLY A 35 3.02 9.91 8.40
C GLY A 35 4.45 9.36 8.49
N LEU A 36 4.68 8.13 8.00
CA LEU A 36 5.97 7.46 8.07
C LEU A 36 7.06 8.18 7.26
N GLY A 37 8.31 7.99 7.69
CA GLY A 37 9.48 8.41 6.95
C GLY A 37 9.59 7.72 5.59
N LEU A 38 10.39 8.27 4.68
CA LEU A 38 10.59 7.69 3.34
C LEU A 38 11.10 6.25 3.41
N ALA A 39 12.02 5.97 4.34
CA ALA A 39 12.58 4.64 4.55
C ALA A 39 11.51 3.65 5.05
N GLU A 40 10.74 4.02 6.08
CA GLU A 40 9.70 3.18 6.67
C GLU A 40 8.57 2.90 5.69
N ALA A 41 8.16 3.91 4.91
CA ALA A 41 7.14 3.71 3.89
C ALA A 41 7.59 2.83 2.73
N LYS A 42 8.88 2.91 2.35
CA LYS A 42 9.48 2.00 1.38
C LYS A 42 9.44 0.56 1.91
N ASP A 43 9.87 0.38 3.16
CA ASP A 43 9.92 -0.93 3.81
C ASP A 43 8.52 -1.56 3.91
N ALA A 44 7.50 -0.77 4.28
CA ALA A 44 6.11 -1.21 4.31
C ALA A 44 5.59 -1.67 2.94
N VAL A 45 5.88 -0.91 1.87
CA VAL A 45 5.49 -1.27 0.50
C VAL A 45 6.22 -2.52 0.02
N GLU A 46 7.51 -2.66 0.34
CA GLU A 46 8.28 -3.86 -0.02
C GLU A 46 7.81 -5.09 0.74
N ALA A 47 7.49 -4.98 2.04
CA ALA A 47 6.93 -6.06 2.85
C ALA A 47 5.56 -6.52 2.32
N LEU A 48 4.72 -5.55 1.92
CA LEU A 48 3.45 -5.84 1.25
C LEU A 48 3.66 -6.57 -0.08
N GLU A 49 4.60 -6.12 -0.91
CA GLU A 49 4.93 -6.80 -2.16
C GLU A 49 5.43 -8.23 -1.93
N GLN A 50 6.35 -8.44 -0.98
CA GLN A 50 6.88 -9.77 -0.67
C GLN A 50 5.79 -10.73 -0.18
N THR A 51 4.79 -10.22 0.55
CA THR A 51 3.64 -11.03 1.01
C THR A 51 2.70 -11.41 -0.14
N MET A 52 2.71 -10.65 -1.24
CA MET A 52 1.85 -10.86 -2.41
C MET A 52 2.51 -11.70 -3.52
N ARG A 53 3.77 -12.10 -3.32
CA ARG A 53 4.53 -12.93 -4.25
C ARG A 53 4.13 -14.40 -4.12
#